data_AF-A0A2E4KBP0-F1
#
_entry.id   AF-A0A2E4KBP0-F1
#
_cell.length_a   1.000
_cell.length_b   1.000
_cell.length_c   1.000
_cell.angle_alpha   90.00
_cell.angle_beta   90.00
_cell.angle_gamma   90.00
#
_symmetry.space_group_name_H-M   'P 1'
#
loop_
_entity.id
_entity.type
_entity.pdbx_description
1 polymer ?
#
loop_
_entity_poly.entity_id
_entity_poly.type
_entity_poly.pdbx_seq_one_letter_code
_entity_poly.pdbx_strand_id
1 'polypeptide(L)'
;MIFAIKLFFELNNTTKLVILFIGIISLSYPYVIRRIPYIKVFVIAFVWTIVSCLIEGLENNIEIDLAYLLQILARFCFIISITIPFDIRDLKVDKKTIRTIPMIFGEDKSILFSKNLLIASVFLYLLLYYLNNIEIIHLCSLIFGSFFTLAILMKVSNKKNDIFYSFWLESSSLVVYIILFISSWIP
;
A
#
# COMPACT_ATOMS: atom_id res chain seq x y z
N MET A 1 -11.41 -12.31 18.91
CA MET A 1 -12.29 -11.11 19.00
C MET A 1 -12.15 -10.41 20.34
N ILE A 2 -12.35 -11.09 21.48
CA ILE A 2 -12.22 -10.50 22.83
C ILE A 2 -10.86 -9.83 23.07
N PHE A 3 -9.77 -10.45 22.65
CA PHE A 3 -8.42 -9.88 22.74
C PHE A 3 -8.26 -8.56 21.96
N ALA A 4 -8.78 -8.48 20.73
CA ALA A 4 -8.72 -7.27 19.92
C ALA A 4 -9.56 -6.13 20.51
N ILE A 5 -10.72 -6.46 21.10
CA ILE A 5 -11.56 -5.48 21.82
C ILE A 5 -10.80 -4.93 23.02
N LYS A 6 -10.08 -5.78 23.76
CA LYS A 6 -9.26 -5.34 24.90
C LYS A 6 -8.16 -4.37 24.45
N LEU A 7 -7.38 -4.74 23.43
CA LEU A 7 -6.32 -3.88 22.86
C LEU A 7 -6.89 -2.54 22.37
N PHE A 8 -8.08 -2.54 21.75
CA PHE A 8 -8.71 -1.30 21.29
C PHE A 8 -8.95 -0.31 22.43
N PHE A 9 -9.30 -0.77 23.63
CA PHE A 9 -9.51 0.12 24.78
C PHE A 9 -8.21 0.68 25.35
N GLU A 10 -7.06 0.05 25.10
CA GLU A 10 -5.74 0.51 25.54
C GLU A 10 -5.15 1.63 24.66
N LEU A 11 -5.68 1.84 23.44
CA LEU A 11 -5.19 2.86 22.49
C LEU A 11 -5.56 4.30 22.87
N ASN A 12 -4.86 5.27 22.27
CA ASN A 12 -5.18 6.70 22.40
C ASN A 12 -6.58 7.02 21.84
N ASN A 13 -7.23 8.06 22.39
CA ASN A 13 -8.58 8.47 21.96
C ASN A 13 -8.63 8.90 20.49
N THR A 14 -7.59 9.59 20.01
CA THR A 14 -7.45 9.99 18.60
C THR A 14 -7.37 8.78 17.69
N THR A 15 -6.54 7.80 18.02
CA THR A 15 -6.39 6.56 17.26
C THR A 15 -7.67 5.73 17.24
N LYS A 16 -8.38 5.64 18.37
CA LYS A 16 -9.70 4.98 18.45
C LYS A 16 -10.68 5.57 17.43
N LEU A 17 -10.76 6.90 17.35
CA LEU A 17 -11.62 7.60 16.39
C LEU A 17 -11.23 7.27 14.94
N VAL A 18 -9.94 7.27 14.64
CA VAL A 18 -9.41 6.94 13.30
C VAL A 18 -9.73 5.48 12.93
N ILE A 19 -9.54 4.52 13.85
CA ILE A 19 -9.89 3.11 13.64
C ILE A 19 -11.39 2.95 13.37
N LEU A 20 -12.24 3.60 14.15
CA LEU A 20 -13.70 3.53 13.95
C LEU A 20 -14.08 4.08 12.57
N PHE A 21 -13.50 5.20 12.16
CA PHE A 21 -13.75 5.80 10.85
C PHE A 21 -13.34 4.87 9.69
N ILE A 22 -12.15 4.29 9.75
CA ILE A 22 -11.68 3.31 8.75
C ILE A 22 -12.55 2.04 8.77
N GLY A 23 -12.96 1.61 9.96
CA GLY A 23 -13.85 0.47 10.15
C GLY A 23 -15.17 0.67 9.41
N ILE A 24 -15.76 1.86 9.50
CA ILE A 24 -16.97 2.22 8.75
C ILE A 24 -16.72 2.16 7.24
N ILE A 25 -15.62 2.75 6.76
CA ILE A 25 -15.25 2.69 5.33
C ILE A 25 -15.12 1.24 4.88
N SER A 26 -14.44 0.41 5.66
CA SER A 26 -14.19 -1.00 5.36
C SER A 26 -15.47 -1.84 5.34
N LEU A 27 -16.39 -1.60 6.28
CA LEU A 27 -17.71 -2.25 6.31
C LEU A 27 -18.61 -1.80 5.15
N SER A 28 -18.53 -0.53 4.75
CA SER A 28 -19.29 0.00 3.61
C SER A 28 -18.75 -0.44 2.25
N TYR A 29 -17.49 -0.88 2.20
CA TYR A 29 -16.77 -1.20 0.98
C TYR A 29 -17.48 -2.21 0.06
N PRO A 30 -17.87 -3.41 0.51
CA PRO A 30 -18.51 -4.41 -0.36
C PRO A 30 -19.88 -3.97 -0.90
N TYR A 31 -20.59 -3.08 -0.19
CA TYR A 31 -21.96 -2.71 -0.53
C TYR A 31 -22.05 -1.48 -1.44
N VAL A 32 -21.34 -0.41 -1.08
CA VAL A 32 -21.45 0.91 -1.72
C VAL A 32 -20.21 1.21 -2.55
N ILE A 33 -19.03 1.20 -1.92
CA ILE A 33 -17.80 1.71 -2.53
C ILE A 33 -17.34 0.85 -3.71
N ARG A 34 -17.48 -0.48 -3.61
CA ARG A 34 -17.08 -1.41 -4.68
C ARG A 34 -17.79 -1.16 -6.02
N ARG A 35 -18.97 -0.53 -5.99
CA ARG A 35 -19.75 -0.21 -7.19
C ARG A 35 -19.27 1.06 -7.90
N ILE A 36 -18.50 1.90 -7.21
CA ILE A 36 -17.97 3.14 -7.77
C ILE A 36 -16.77 2.76 -8.67
N PRO A 37 -16.78 3.18 -9.95
CA PRO A 37 -15.71 2.84 -10.87
C PRO A 37 -14.39 3.47 -10.42
N TYR A 38 -13.26 2.79 -10.69
CA TYR A 38 -11.88 3.22 -10.40
C TYR A 38 -11.48 3.38 -8.92
N ILE A 39 -12.42 3.68 -8.03
CA ILE A 39 -12.10 4.06 -6.64
C ILE A 39 -11.55 2.89 -5.81
N LYS A 40 -11.84 1.65 -6.24
CA LYS A 40 -11.47 0.41 -5.57
C LYS A 40 -10.03 0.43 -5.06
N VAL A 41 -9.08 0.67 -5.97
CA VAL A 41 -7.63 0.66 -5.67
C VAL A 41 -7.25 1.77 -4.71
N PHE A 42 -7.81 2.98 -4.89
CA PHE A 42 -7.52 4.13 -4.04
C PHE A 42 -8.04 3.95 -2.62
N VAL A 43 -9.22 3.33 -2.44
CA VAL A 43 -9.79 3.07 -1.11
C VAL A 43 -8.99 2.00 -0.38
N ILE A 44 -8.59 0.92 -1.08
CA ILE A 44 -7.70 -0.10 -0.50
C ILE A 44 -6.40 0.55 -0.04
N ALA A 45 -5.76 1.33 -0.91
CA ALA A 45 -4.51 2.01 -0.56
C ALA A 45 -4.67 3.00 0.60
N PHE A 46 -5.78 3.73 0.65
CA PHE A 46 -6.06 4.70 1.71
C PHE A 46 -6.19 4.01 3.07
N VAL A 47 -7.00 2.95 3.13
CA VAL A 47 -7.20 2.16 4.35
C VAL A 47 -5.85 1.60 4.82
N TRP A 48 -5.09 0.97 3.93
CA TRP A 48 -3.81 0.38 4.29
C TRP A 48 -2.75 1.40 4.71
N THR A 49 -2.67 2.55 4.06
CA THR A 49 -1.73 3.61 4.44
C THR A 49 -2.06 4.18 5.82
N ILE A 50 -3.35 4.40 6.12
CA ILE A 50 -3.73 4.88 7.46
C ILE A 50 -3.36 3.83 8.52
N VAL A 51 -3.67 2.56 8.27
CA VAL A 51 -3.38 1.48 9.22
C VAL A 51 -1.88 1.28 9.42
N SER A 52 -1.07 1.38 8.36
CA SER A 52 0.37 1.09 8.42
C SER A 52 1.27 2.29 8.68
N CYS A 53 0.73 3.51 8.71
CA CYS A 53 1.50 4.72 9.00
C CYS A 53 0.78 5.59 10.03
N LEU A 54 -0.39 6.12 9.70
CA LEU A 54 -1.05 7.16 10.53
C LEU A 54 -1.43 6.66 11.92
N ILE A 55 -1.96 5.43 12.04
CA ILE A 55 -2.29 4.83 13.34
C ILE A 55 -1.04 4.68 14.20
N GLU A 56 0.05 4.17 13.63
CA GLU A 56 1.33 4.00 14.34
C GLU A 56 1.89 5.35 14.81
N GLY A 57 1.84 6.37 13.95
CA GLY A 57 2.32 7.71 14.32
C GLY A 57 1.50 8.36 15.42
N LEU A 58 0.17 8.21 15.38
CA LEU A 58 -0.71 8.74 16.43
C LEU A 58 -0.50 8.05 17.78
N GLU A 59 -0.24 6.74 17.79
CA GLU A 59 0.05 6.00 19.03
C GLU A 59 1.41 6.37 19.61
N ASN A 60 2.41 6.58 18.76
CA ASN A 60 3.76 6.97 19.18
C ASN A 60 3.93 8.49 19.37
N ASN A 61 2.85 9.28 19.31
CA ASN A 61 2.86 10.75 19.39
C ASN A 61 3.85 11.41 18.42
N ILE A 62 3.99 10.86 17.21
CA ILE A 62 4.80 11.44 16.14
C ILE A 62 4.12 12.73 15.66
N GLU A 63 4.89 13.80 15.55
CA GLU A 63 4.40 15.07 15.02
C GLU A 63 4.06 14.93 13.52
N ILE A 64 2.87 15.39 13.13
CA ILE A 64 2.42 15.36 11.73
C ILE A 64 2.98 16.58 11.02
N ASP A 65 4.23 16.47 10.61
CA ASP A 65 4.94 17.49 9.84
C ASP A 65 4.95 17.15 8.33
N LEU A 66 5.66 17.97 7.55
CA LEU A 66 5.78 17.75 6.11
C LEU A 66 6.45 16.41 5.77
N ALA A 67 7.47 16.00 6.54
CA ALA A 67 8.17 14.74 6.32
C ALA A 67 7.25 13.55 6.52
N TYR A 68 6.48 13.56 7.60
CA TYR A 68 5.51 12.52 7.89
C TYR A 68 4.42 12.43 6.81
N LEU A 69 3.93 13.57 6.31
CA LEU A 69 3.00 13.62 5.17
C LEU A 69 3.61 13.04 3.88
N LEU A 70 4.88 13.31 3.61
CA LEU A 70 5.60 12.73 2.47
C LEU A 70 5.76 11.22 2.61
N GLN A 71 6.00 10.71 3.83
CA GLN A 71 6.07 9.27 4.12
C GLN A 71 4.72 8.59 3.88
N ILE A 72 3.62 9.20 4.34
CA ILE A 72 2.25 8.75 4.06
C ILE A 72 2.00 8.68 2.56
N LEU A 73 2.39 9.72 1.81
CA LEU A 73 2.21 9.77 0.37
C LEU A 73 3.06 8.71 -0.35
N ALA A 74 4.30 8.50 0.08
CA ALA A 74 5.19 7.46 -0.46
C ALA A 74 4.58 6.07 -0.28
N ARG A 75 4.08 5.78 0.93
CA ARG A 75 3.37 4.53 1.23
C ARG A 75 2.12 4.38 0.39
N PHE A 76 1.31 5.41 0.27
CA PHE A 76 0.09 5.38 -0.56
C PHE A 76 0.39 5.05 -2.03
N CYS A 77 1.37 5.71 -2.64
CA CYS A 77 1.83 5.40 -4.00
C CYS A 77 2.30 3.94 -4.14
N PHE A 78 3.10 3.46 -3.18
CA PHE A 78 3.57 2.08 -3.16
C PHE A 78 2.40 1.07 -3.09
N ILE A 79 1.41 1.31 -2.23
CA ILE A 79 0.28 0.40 -2.07
C ILE A 79 -0.61 0.38 -3.31
N ILE A 80 -0.88 1.53 -3.94
CA ILE A 80 -1.61 1.56 -5.22
C ILE A 80 -0.85 0.73 -6.27
N SER A 81 0.47 0.91 -6.36
CA SER A 81 1.32 0.18 -7.32
C SER A 81 1.15 -1.34 -7.20
N ILE A 82 1.21 -1.89 -5.99
CA ILE A 82 1.06 -3.35 -5.78
C ILE A 82 -0.40 -3.83 -5.85
N THR A 83 -1.37 -2.93 -5.68
CA THR A 83 -2.80 -3.27 -5.71
C THR A 83 -3.34 -3.43 -7.15
N ILE A 84 -2.87 -2.60 -8.09
CA ILE A 84 -3.31 -2.63 -9.50
C ILE A 84 -3.14 -4.02 -10.17
N PRO A 85 -2.03 -4.75 -9.98
CA PRO A 85 -1.88 -6.10 -10.52
C PRO A 85 -2.94 -7.11 -10.07
N PHE A 86 -3.53 -6.96 -8.88
CA PHE A 86 -4.65 -7.80 -8.47
C PHE A 86 -5.89 -7.52 -9.32
N ASP A 87 -6.17 -6.25 -9.64
CA ASP A 87 -7.23 -5.89 -10.58
C ASP A 87 -6.96 -6.43 -12.00
N ILE A 88 -5.69 -6.52 -12.42
CA ILE A 88 -5.31 -7.12 -13.72
C ILE A 88 -5.60 -8.62 -13.73
N ARG A 89 -5.25 -9.35 -12.66
CA ARG A 89 -5.59 -10.76 -12.50
C ARG A 89 -7.11 -10.97 -12.59
N ASP A 90 -7.85 -10.14 -11.87
CA ASP A 90 -9.30 -10.29 -11.72
C ASP A 90 -10.06 -9.98 -13.03
N LEU A 91 -9.42 -9.37 -14.05
CA LEU A 91 -10.03 -9.10 -15.37
C LEU A 91 -10.68 -10.32 -16.03
N LYS A 92 -10.17 -11.52 -15.79
CA LYS A 92 -10.72 -12.75 -16.39
C LYS A 92 -12.02 -13.22 -15.74
N VAL A 93 -12.22 -12.86 -14.48
CA VAL A 93 -13.30 -13.37 -13.62
C VAL A 93 -14.36 -12.28 -13.38
N ASP A 94 -13.94 -11.01 -13.37
CA ASP A 94 -14.82 -9.88 -13.13
C ASP A 94 -15.84 -9.72 -14.26
N LYS A 95 -17.12 -9.63 -13.87
CA LYS A 95 -18.22 -9.32 -14.78
C LYS A 95 -18.03 -7.90 -15.34
N LYS A 96 -18.46 -7.67 -16.59
CA LYS A 96 -18.34 -6.36 -17.27
C LYS A 96 -18.97 -5.15 -16.56
N THR A 97 -19.68 -5.39 -15.46
CA THR A 97 -20.34 -4.37 -14.64
C THR A 97 -19.39 -3.64 -13.69
N ILE A 98 -18.22 -4.21 -13.35
CA ILE A 98 -17.22 -3.56 -12.48
C ILE A 98 -16.16 -2.87 -13.35
N ARG A 99 -16.10 -1.54 -13.29
CA ARG A 99 -15.12 -0.76 -14.08
C ARG A 99 -13.86 -0.47 -13.26
N THR A 100 -12.87 -1.35 -13.39
CA THR A 100 -11.51 -1.17 -12.82
C THR A 100 -10.58 -0.45 -13.82
N ILE A 101 -9.41 0.02 -13.34
CA ILE A 101 -8.40 0.67 -14.19
C ILE A 101 -8.00 -0.25 -15.36
N PRO A 102 -7.67 -1.54 -15.14
CA PRO A 102 -7.29 -2.45 -16.23
C PRO A 102 -8.40 -2.71 -17.24
N MET A 103 -9.67 -2.65 -16.82
CA MET A 103 -10.79 -2.94 -17.71
C MET A 103 -11.00 -1.86 -18.79
N ILE A 104 -10.54 -0.63 -18.52
CA ILE A 104 -10.76 0.52 -19.39
C ILE A 104 -9.50 0.92 -20.13
N PHE A 105 -8.36 0.94 -19.43
CA PHE A 105 -7.09 1.32 -20.04
C PHE A 105 -6.35 0.14 -20.65
N GLY A 106 -6.75 -1.09 -20.34
CA GLY A 106 -6.04 -2.31 -20.71
C GLY A 106 -4.96 -2.68 -19.69
N GLU A 107 -4.49 -3.92 -19.81
CA GLU A 107 -3.45 -4.51 -18.96
C GLU A 107 -2.14 -3.70 -19.03
N ASP A 108 -1.62 -3.45 -20.24
CA ASP A 108 -0.32 -2.80 -20.43
C ASP A 108 -0.25 -1.38 -19.83
N LYS A 109 -1.30 -0.56 -20.05
CA LYS A 109 -1.37 0.80 -19.49
C LYS A 109 -1.48 0.77 -17.97
N SER A 110 -2.13 -0.25 -17.42
CA SER A 110 -2.28 -0.41 -15.96
C SER A 110 -0.97 -0.84 -15.31
N ILE A 111 -0.21 -1.73 -15.96
CA ILE A 111 1.14 -2.10 -15.52
C ILE A 111 2.06 -0.88 -15.58
N LEU A 112 1.99 -0.08 -16.65
CA LEU A 112 2.77 1.15 -16.76
C LEU A 112 2.41 2.15 -15.65
N PHE A 113 1.12 2.33 -15.37
CA PHE A 113 0.65 3.19 -14.29
C PHE A 113 1.15 2.71 -12.92
N SER A 114 1.07 1.41 -12.65
CA SER A 114 1.65 0.78 -11.45
C SER A 114 3.15 1.05 -11.31
N LYS A 115 3.93 0.86 -12.38
CA LYS A 115 5.37 1.17 -12.39
C LYS A 115 5.67 2.65 -12.12
N ASN A 116 4.90 3.57 -12.70
CA ASN A 116 5.07 5.00 -12.47
C ASN A 116 4.80 5.38 -11.01
N LEU A 117 3.80 4.77 -10.38
CA LEU A 117 3.51 4.97 -8.96
C LEU A 117 4.62 4.41 -8.06
N LEU A 118 5.20 3.26 -8.43
CA LEU A 118 6.36 2.71 -7.71
C LEU A 118 7.55 3.67 -7.80
N ILE A 119 7.85 4.20 -8.99
CA ILE A 119 8.90 5.20 -9.19
C ILE A 119 8.62 6.47 -8.36
N ALA A 120 7.37 6.94 -8.35
CA ALA A 120 6.99 8.07 -7.52
C ALA A 120 7.21 7.80 -6.01
N SER A 121 6.93 6.59 -5.54
CA SER A 121 7.20 6.21 -4.15
C SER A 121 8.70 6.25 -3.82
N VAL A 122 9.54 5.75 -4.72
CA VAL A 122 11.01 5.79 -4.57
C VAL A 122 11.52 7.23 -4.57
N PHE A 123 11.00 8.08 -5.46
CA PHE A 123 11.34 9.50 -5.48
C PHE A 123 11.00 10.20 -4.17
N LEU A 124 9.83 9.89 -3.58
CA LEU A 124 9.44 10.44 -2.27
C LEU A 124 10.35 9.96 -1.14
N TYR A 125 10.80 8.70 -1.16
CA TYR A 125 11.81 8.22 -0.20
C TYR A 125 13.17 8.93 -0.38
N LEU A 126 13.61 9.19 -1.62
CA LEU A 126 14.81 9.99 -1.87
C LEU A 126 14.67 11.42 -1.34
N LEU A 127 13.49 12.03 -1.49
CA LEU A 127 13.20 13.35 -0.93
C LEU A 127 13.26 13.33 0.61
N LEU A 128 12.70 12.29 1.25
CA LEU A 128 12.78 12.13 2.70
C LEU A 128 14.22 12.00 3.20
N TYR A 129 15.07 11.28 2.46
CA TYR A 129 16.50 11.18 2.76
C TYR A 129 17.19 12.53 2.62
N TYR A 130 16.90 13.27 1.54
CA TYR A 130 17.44 14.62 1.34
C TYR A 130 17.04 15.59 2.46
N LEU A 131 15.85 15.41 3.04
CA LEU A 131 15.38 16.17 4.20
C LEU A 131 15.91 15.64 5.55
N ASN A 132 16.84 14.68 5.54
CA ASN A 132 17.42 14.03 6.73
C ASN A 132 16.40 13.34 7.65
N ASN A 133 15.27 12.88 7.11
CA ASN A 133 14.23 12.20 7.89
C ASN A 133 14.32 10.66 7.87
N ILE A 134 15.13 10.12 6.97
CA ILE A 134 15.43 8.68 6.94
C ILE A 134 16.93 8.46 6.83
N GLU A 135 17.42 7.42 7.48
CA GLU A 135 18.82 7.01 7.37
C GLU A 135 19.11 6.32 6.04
N ILE A 136 20.38 6.34 5.63
CA ILE A 136 20.82 5.74 4.37
C ILE A 136 20.49 4.23 4.31
N ILE A 137 20.54 3.52 5.44
CA ILE A 137 20.27 2.09 5.51
C ILE A 137 18.78 1.78 5.26
N HIS A 138 17.88 2.64 5.77
CA HIS A 138 16.45 2.57 5.52
C HIS A 138 16.11 2.96 4.08
N LEU A 139 16.79 3.96 3.51
CA LEU A 139 16.64 4.29 2.10
C LEU A 139 17.05 3.10 1.21
N CYS A 140 18.21 2.50 1.47
CA CYS A 140 18.71 1.35 0.71
C CYS A 140 17.75 0.16 0.77
N SER A 141 17.18 -0.14 1.94
CA SER A 141 16.19 -1.21 2.08
C SER A 141 14.90 -0.93 1.33
N LEU A 142 14.37 0.29 1.38
CA LEU A 142 13.18 0.72 0.62
C LEU A 142 13.43 0.63 -0.89
N ILE A 143 14.58 1.09 -1.37
CA ILE A 143 14.97 1.01 -2.78
C ILE A 143 15.07 -0.45 -3.19
N PHE A 144 15.76 -1.29 -2.42
CA PHE A 144 15.90 -2.72 -2.75
C PHE A 144 14.54 -3.45 -2.79
N GLY A 145 13.66 -3.18 -1.82
CA GLY A 145 12.30 -3.72 -1.81
C GLY A 145 11.45 -3.22 -2.98
N SER A 146 11.64 -1.97 -3.41
CA SER A 146 11.00 -1.43 -4.62
C SER A 146 11.51 -2.11 -5.90
N PHE A 147 12.81 -2.40 -6.01
CA PHE A 147 13.37 -3.17 -7.13
C PHE A 147 12.81 -4.59 -7.19
N PHE A 148 12.69 -5.26 -6.04
CA PHE A 148 12.03 -6.55 -5.95
C PHE A 148 10.58 -6.49 -6.46
N THR A 149 9.84 -5.47 -6.04
CA THR A 149 8.46 -5.23 -6.49
C THR A 149 8.39 -4.98 -8.00
N LEU A 150 9.31 -4.18 -8.55
CA LEU A 150 9.41 -3.92 -9.98
C LEU A 150 9.67 -5.21 -10.78
N ALA A 151 10.55 -6.09 -10.28
CA ALA A 151 10.84 -7.38 -10.90
C ALA A 151 9.60 -8.29 -10.97
N ILE A 152 8.72 -8.21 -9.97
CA ILE A 152 7.42 -8.92 -9.99
C ILE A 152 6.49 -8.28 -11.02
N LEU A 153 6.36 -6.94 -11.03
CA LEU A 153 5.51 -6.22 -11.98
C LEU A 153 5.88 -6.50 -13.44
N MET A 154 7.17 -6.69 -13.75
CA MET A 154 7.61 -7.08 -15.10
C MET A 154 7.16 -8.49 -15.52
N LYS A 155 6.89 -9.37 -14.55
CA LYS A 155 6.42 -10.75 -14.82
C LYS A 155 4.90 -10.85 -14.90
N VAL A 156 4.16 -9.83 -14.46
CA VAL A 156 2.68 -9.78 -14.48
C VAL A 156 2.13 -9.99 -15.89
N SER A 157 2.64 -9.25 -16.89
CA SER A 157 2.17 -9.36 -18.29
C SER A 157 2.39 -10.75 -18.90
N ASN A 158 3.42 -11.47 -18.44
CA ASN A 158 3.85 -12.74 -19.03
C ASN A 158 3.30 -13.96 -18.28
N LYS A 159 2.78 -13.80 -17.07
CA LYS A 159 2.32 -14.91 -16.23
C LYS A 159 0.85 -14.75 -15.86
N LYS A 160 0.09 -15.81 -16.14
CA LYS A 160 -1.36 -15.88 -15.95
C LYS A 160 -1.79 -16.86 -14.83
N ASN A 161 -0.86 -17.30 -13.99
CA ASN A 161 -1.13 -18.27 -12.91
C ASN A 161 -1.57 -17.56 -11.63
N ASP A 162 -2.70 -17.98 -11.05
CA ASP A 162 -3.28 -17.37 -9.84
C ASP A 162 -2.33 -17.42 -8.63
N ILE A 163 -1.55 -18.49 -8.49
CA ILE A 163 -0.54 -18.65 -7.43
C ILE A 163 0.55 -17.58 -7.53
N PHE A 164 0.89 -17.13 -8.75
CA PHE A 164 1.91 -16.09 -8.91
C PHE A 164 1.46 -14.77 -8.29
N TYR A 165 0.21 -14.38 -8.54
CA TYR A 165 -0.35 -13.14 -8.00
C TYR A 165 -0.57 -13.23 -6.49
N SER A 166 -1.26 -14.27 -6.01
CA SER A 166 -1.56 -14.36 -4.58
C SER A 166 -0.30 -14.51 -3.74
N PHE A 167 0.71 -15.27 -4.20
CA PHE A 167 1.92 -15.47 -3.42
C PHE A 167 2.92 -14.31 -3.59
N TRP A 168 3.31 -13.95 -4.83
CA TRP A 168 4.43 -13.03 -5.03
C TRP A 168 4.04 -11.56 -4.85
N LEU A 169 2.84 -11.16 -5.28
CA LEU A 169 2.40 -9.77 -5.14
C LEU A 169 2.01 -9.44 -3.69
N GLU A 170 1.30 -10.32 -2.98
CA GLU A 170 1.02 -10.08 -1.54
C GLU A 170 2.31 -10.11 -0.72
N SER A 171 3.26 -10.97 -1.08
CA SER A 171 4.57 -11.00 -0.43
C SER A 171 5.36 -9.71 -0.65
N SER A 172 5.09 -8.90 -1.68
CA SER A 172 5.88 -7.69 -1.95
C SER A 172 5.85 -6.70 -0.77
N SER A 173 4.69 -6.46 -0.15
CA SER A 173 4.59 -5.61 1.04
C SER A 173 5.27 -6.22 2.26
N LEU A 174 5.19 -7.54 2.42
CA LEU A 174 5.87 -8.26 3.52
C LEU A 174 7.38 -8.25 3.36
N VAL A 175 7.89 -8.44 2.14
CA VAL A 175 9.32 -8.42 1.83
C VAL A 175 9.90 -7.04 2.14
N VAL A 176 9.25 -5.96 1.71
CA VAL A 176 9.68 -4.59 2.05
C VAL A 176 9.74 -4.39 3.56
N TYR A 177 8.71 -4.84 4.29
CA TYR A 177 8.67 -4.76 5.75
C TYR A 177 9.78 -5.57 6.42
N ILE A 178 10.02 -6.81 5.99
CA ILE A 178 11.06 -7.68 6.56
C ILE A 178 12.45 -7.06 6.34
N ILE A 179 12.72 -6.52 5.17
CA ILE A 179 14.02 -5.90 4.87
C ILE A 179 14.21 -4.64 5.71
N LEU A 180 13.17 -3.81 5.85
CA LEU A 180 13.18 -2.65 6.75
C LEU A 180 13.45 -3.07 8.20
N PHE A 181 12.72 -4.09 8.68
CA PHE A 181 12.90 -4.61 10.03
C PHE A 181 14.33 -5.09 10.25
N ILE A 182 14.91 -5.88 9.32
CA ILE A 182 16.31 -6.31 9.44
C ILE A 182 17.26 -5.11 9.44
N SER A 183 16.99 -4.09 8.62
CA SER A 183 17.83 -2.89 8.55
C SER A 183 17.88 -2.10 9.85
N SER A 184 16.82 -2.12 10.67
CA SER A 184 16.82 -1.42 11.97
C SER A 184 17.64 -2.10 13.06
N TRP A 185 18.12 -3.33 12.83
CA TRP A 185 19.06 -4.02 13.73
C TRP A 185 20.52 -3.83 13.32
N ILE A 186 20.77 -3.21 12.17
CA ILE A 186 22.12 -2.92 11.70
C ILE A 186 22.50 -1.53 12.25
N PRO A 187 23.60 -1.42 13.01
CA PRO A 187 24.04 -0.17 13.62
C PRO A 187 24.60 0.83 12.61
#